data_AF-F1BYJ3-F1
#
_entry.id   AF-F1BYJ3-F1
#
_cell.length_a   1.000
_cell.length_b   1.000
_cell.length_c   1.000
_cell.angle_alpha   90.00
_cell.angle_beta   90.00
_cell.angle_gamma   90.00
#
_symmetry.space_group_name_H-M   'P 1'
#
loop_
_entity.id
_entity.type
_entity.pdbx_description
1 polymer ?
#
loop_
_entity_poly.entity_id
_entity_poly.type
_entity_poly.pdbx_seq_one_letter_code
_entity_poly.pdbx_strand_id
1 'polypeptide(L)' 'TLALIHNAGVEPTVIEYLKTPPSKEELADLIRRAGLSVRDAIRQKGTPYLELGLDDPSLTDDQLLDA' A
#
# COMPACT_ATOMS: atom_id res chain seq x y z
N THR A 1 -1.99 15.54 2.95
CA THR A 1 -2.38 15.65 1.52
C THR A 1 -1.25 16.33 0.76
N LEU A 2 -1.15 16.17 -0.56
CA LEU A 2 -0.05 16.72 -1.37
C LEU A 2 0.15 18.24 -1.17
N ALA A 3 -0.94 19.00 -1.08
CA ALA A 3 -0.88 20.44 -0.83
C ALA A 3 -0.19 20.82 0.49
N LEU A 4 -0.33 20.02 1.55
CA LEU A 4 0.35 20.27 2.82
C LEU A 4 1.87 20.06 2.73
N ILE A 5 2.31 19.12 1.87
CA ILE A 5 3.73 18.84 1.65
C ILE A 5 4.38 20.03 0.92
N HIS A 6 3.76 20.52 -0.16
CA HIS A 6 4.23 21.73 -0.85
C HIS A 6 4.20 22.97 0.06
N ASN A 7 3.15 23.15 0.86
CA ASN A 7 3.07 24.27 1.81
C ASN A 7 4.17 24.25 2.88
N ALA A 8 4.75 23.08 3.17
CA ALA A 8 5.91 22.94 4.04
C ALA A 8 7.24 23.22 3.34
N GLY A 9 7.22 23.62 2.06
CA GLY A 9 8.42 23.88 1.24
C GLY A 9 9.13 22.60 0.77
N VAL A 10 8.48 21.45 0.89
CA VAL A 10 9.01 20.16 0.44
C VAL A 10 8.45 19.85 -0.93
N GLU A 11 9.33 19.59 -1.89
CA GLU A 11 8.94 19.13 -3.23
C GLU A 11 9.04 17.60 -3.29
N PRO A 12 7.93 16.86 -3.22
CA PRO A 12 7.94 15.40 -3.23
C PRO A 12 8.05 14.85 -4.65
N THR A 13 8.63 13.66 -4.77
CA THR A 13 8.45 12.85 -5.97
C THR A 13 7.02 12.32 -6.01
N VAL A 14 6.28 12.61 -7.09
CA VAL A 14 4.92 12.10 -7.29
C VAL A 14 4.97 10.83 -8.14
N ILE A 15 4.41 9.74 -7.62
CA ILE A 15 4.33 8.44 -8.30
C ILE A 15 2.86 8.09 -8.52
N GLU A 16 2.47 7.91 -9.78
CA GLU A 16 1.13 7.40 -10.14
C GLU A 16 1.09 5.88 -9.96
N TYR A 17 0.94 5.40 -8.73
CA TYR A 17 1.08 3.98 -8.37
C TYR A 17 0.12 3.02 -9.11
N LEU A 18 -1.00 3.53 -9.65
CA LEU A 18 -1.91 2.72 -10.48
C LEU A 18 -1.37 2.49 -11.91
N LYS A 19 -0.47 3.35 -12.39
CA LYS A 19 0.19 3.23 -13.69
C LYS A 19 1.60 2.65 -13.58
N THR A 20 2.29 2.97 -12.50
CA THR A 20 3.68 2.58 -12.25
C THR A 20 3.77 2.04 -10.81
N PRO A 21 3.22 0.84 -10.56
CA PRO A 21 3.26 0.26 -9.24
C PRO A 21 4.71 -0.03 -8.82
N PRO A 22 5.03 0.07 -7.52
CA PRO A 22 6.32 -0.39 -7.01
C PRO A 22 6.47 -1.90 -7.21
N SER A 23 7.72 -2.41 -7.16
CA SER A 23 7.93 -3.85 -7.06
C SER A 23 7.37 -4.41 -5.75
N LYS A 24 7.21 -5.73 -5.66
CA LYS A 24 6.78 -6.40 -4.42
C LYS A 24 7.71 -6.08 -3.25
N GLU A 25 9.01 -6.13 -3.50
CA GLU A 25 10.06 -5.86 -2.51
C GLU A 25 10.03 -4.39 -2.06
N GLU A 26 9.86 -3.47 -3.01
CA GLU A 26 9.72 -2.04 -2.72
C GLU A 26 8.44 -1.76 -1.92
N LEU A 27 7.32 -2.38 -2.27
CA LEU A 27 6.05 -2.23 -1.55
C LEU A 27 6.18 -2.73 -0.10
N ALA A 28 6.76 -3.90 0.10
CA ALA A 28 7.01 -4.46 1.43
C ALA A 28 7.92 -3.54 2.28
N ASP A 29 8.98 -2.97 1.67
CA ASP A 29 9.86 -2.01 2.33
C ASP A 29 9.12 -0.74 2.77
N LEU A 30 8.30 -0.18 1.87
CA LEU A 30 7.51 1.03 2.13
C LEU A 30 6.50 0.83 3.27
N ILE A 31 5.78 -0.31 3.27
CA ILE A 31 4.83 -0.67 4.33
C ILE A 31 5.54 -0.75 5.69
N ARG A 32 6.68 -1.45 5.74
CA ARG A 32 7.48 -1.58 6.95
C ARG A 32 7.99 -0.22 7.46
N ARG A 33 8.47 0.64 6.56
CA ARG A 33 8.95 1.99 6.91
C ARG A 33 7.83 2.91 7.39
N ALA A 34 6.59 2.67 6.94
CA ALA A 34 5.40 3.34 7.45
C ALA A 34 4.96 2.83 8.83
N GLY A 35 5.57 1.75 9.36
CA GLY A 35 5.20 1.15 10.64
C GLY A 35 3.89 0.38 10.60
N LEU A 36 3.48 -0.07 9.42
CA LEU A 36 2.25 -0.83 9.18
C LEU A 36 2.57 -2.31 8.99
N SER A 37 1.60 -3.19 9.27
CA SER A 37 1.61 -4.55 8.71
C SER A 37 1.13 -4.52 7.25
N VAL A 38 1.41 -5.58 6.48
CA VAL A 38 0.86 -5.70 5.11
C VAL A 38 -0.66 -5.63 5.13
N ARG A 39 -1.29 -6.30 6.11
CA ARG A 39 -2.76 -6.30 6.25
C ARG A 39 -3.34 -4.91 6.51
N ASP A 40 -2.66 -4.07 7.31
CA ASP A 40 -3.09 -2.68 7.56
C ASP A 40 -3.00 -1.79 6.31
N ALA A 41 -2.11 -2.13 5.38
CA ALA A 41 -1.91 -1.38 4.14
C ALA A 41 -2.96 -1.69 3.06
N ILE A 42 -3.72 -2.79 3.17
CA ILE A 42 -4.68 -3.19 2.15
C ILE A 42 -5.92 -2.28 2.17
N ARG A 43 -6.25 -1.72 1.01
CA ARG A 43 -7.49 -0.96 0.83
C ARG A 43 -8.69 -1.91 0.75
N GLN A 44 -9.59 -1.81 1.72
CA GLN A 44 -10.84 -2.60 1.75
C GLN A 44 -12.02 -1.92 1.04
N LYS A 45 -12.11 -0.59 1.10
CA LYS A 45 -13.27 0.14 0.59
C LYS A 45 -13.19 0.32 -0.93
N GLY A 46 -14.21 -0.18 -1.63
CA GLY A 46 -14.33 -0.08 -3.08
C GLY A 46 -13.40 -1.04 -3.83
N THR A 47 -13.01 -2.13 -3.18
CA THR A 47 -12.19 -3.22 -3.74
C THR A 47 -12.90 -4.55 -3.49
N PRO A 48 -12.59 -5.62 -4.25
CA PRO A 48 -13.14 -6.95 -4.02
C PRO A 48 -12.49 -7.66 -2.81
N TYR A 49 -12.07 -6.92 -1.77
CA TYR A 49 -11.30 -7.44 -0.63
C TYR A 49 -11.93 -8.69 0.01
N LEU A 50 -13.24 -8.64 0.30
CA LEU A 50 -13.98 -9.76 0.88
C LEU A 50 -14.31 -10.85 -0.15
N GLU A 51 -14.57 -10.47 -1.41
CA GLU A 51 -14.87 -11.43 -2.48
C GLU A 51 -13.65 -12.30 -2.83
N LEU A 52 -12.45 -11.75 -2.67
CA LEU A 52 -11.17 -12.45 -2.83
C LEU A 52 -10.70 -13.15 -1.54
N GLY A 53 -11.44 -13.05 -0.43
CA GLY A 53 -11.08 -13.68 0.84
C GLY A 53 -9.82 -13.13 1.50
N LEU A 54 -9.44 -11.87 1.22
CA LEU A 54 -8.22 -11.26 1.74
C LEU A 54 -8.30 -10.91 3.23
N ASP A 55 -9.46 -11.12 3.86
CA ASP A 55 -9.67 -11.02 5.30
C ASP A 55 -9.22 -12.29 6.06
N ASP A 56 -8.95 -13.39 5.35
CA ASP A 56 -8.52 -14.65 5.98
C ASP A 56 -7.22 -14.43 6.80
N PRO A 57 -7.26 -14.67 8.13
CA PRO A 57 -6.11 -14.46 9.01
C PRO A 57 -4.97 -15.46 8.78
N SER A 58 -5.21 -16.55 8.04
CA SER A 58 -4.20 -17.54 7.69
C SER A 58 -3.30 -17.11 6.53
N LEU A 59 -3.71 -16.09 5.76
CA LEU A 59 -2.90 -15.55 4.66
C LEU A 59 -1.63 -14.89 5.18
N THR A 60 -0.51 -15.26 4.57
CA THR A 60 0.79 -14.66 4.84
C THR A 60 0.93 -13.30 4.16
N ASP A 61 1.85 -12.47 4.66
CA ASP A 61 2.20 -11.18 4.05
C ASP A 61 2.59 -11.34 2.57
N ASP A 62 3.31 -12.40 2.21
CA ASP A 62 3.69 -12.67 0.82
C ASP A 62 2.49 -12.96 -0.08
N GLN A 63 1.49 -13.70 0.42
CA GLN A 63 0.25 -13.99 -0.31
C GLN A 63 -0.60 -12.73 -0.46
N LEU A 64 -0.63 -11.88 0.55
CA LEU A 64 -1.36 -10.62 0.52
C LEU A 64 -0.71 -9.59 -0.43
N LEU A 65 0.62 -9.64 -0.59
CA LEU A 65 1.35 -8.78 -1.53
C LEU A 65 1.23 -9.24 -3.00
N ASP A 66 0.88 -10.50 -3.25
CA ASP A 66 0.70 -11.05 -4.61
C ASP A 66 -0.74 -10.93 -5.14
N ALA A 67 -1.70 -10.60 -4.26
CA ALA A 67 -3.14 -10.54 -4.57
C ALA A 67 -3.54 -9.27 -5.35
#